data_AF-A0A7S1CFL7-F1
#
_entry.id   AF-A0A7S1CFL7-F1
#
_cell.length_a   1.000
_cell.length_b   1.000
_cell.length_c   1.000
_cell.angle_alpha   90.00
_cell.angle_beta   90.00
_cell.angle_gamma   90.00
#
_symmetry.space_group_name_H-M   'P 1'
#
loop_
_entity.id
_entity.type
_entity.pdbx_description
1 polymer ?
#
loop_
_entity_poly.entity_id
_entity_poly.type
_entity_poly.pdbx_seq_one_letter_code
_entity_poly.pdbx_strand_id
1 'polypeptide(L)'
;ELICSSGRAKVEGAKNHPGYRVRVPFGEHRLMLVGLLVQLCERETTRTLDALTPALWRTMLTWVFEYRHSDMWLRQFGALFSAAVRANHEPSLRALLEDCNVIAAFVAHYEAGTNTSAGGVILRCLNVLRLAAAAVHPSSFLRRHLAANAAWAAFVDDLRAATVAQREAHFKKPRQPLVPPGLAMLYPQAFANVVAPDDDDDDGVVDVDLGSDLAAELGFADVVAYAGPDGGDGGGGGAA
;
A
#
# COMPACT_ATOMS: atom_id res chain seq x y z
N GLU A 1 5.31 -26.79 5.40
CA GLU A 1 6.09 -26.87 6.66
C GLU A 1 7.16 -25.79 6.66
N LEU A 2 6.98 -24.75 7.47
CA LEU A 2 7.96 -23.68 7.67
C LEU A 2 8.80 -24.06 8.91
N ILE A 3 9.94 -24.69 8.66
CA ILE A 3 10.90 -25.02 9.71
C ILE A 3 11.72 -23.77 10.02
N CYS A 4 11.39 -23.13 11.15
CA CYS A 4 12.37 -22.36 11.92
C CYS A 4 13.39 -23.35 12.48
N SER A 5 14.54 -23.50 11.81
CA SER A 5 15.72 -24.13 12.40
C SER A 5 16.88 -23.16 12.36
N SER A 6 17.24 -22.71 13.56
CA SER A 6 18.55 -22.22 13.94
C SER A 6 19.65 -23.08 13.30
N GLY A 7 20.61 -22.40 12.67
CA GLY A 7 21.83 -22.99 12.12
C GLY A 7 21.69 -23.62 10.73
N ARG A 8 22.11 -22.90 9.66
CA ARG A 8 22.49 -23.55 8.38
C ARG A 8 23.44 -22.69 7.55
N ALA A 9 24.56 -23.33 7.22
CA ALA A 9 25.54 -23.13 6.15
C ALA A 9 25.79 -21.72 5.58
N LYS A 10 27.06 -21.31 5.53
CA LYS A 10 27.54 -20.27 4.62
C LYS A 10 27.18 -20.68 3.18
N VAL A 11 26.12 -20.08 2.62
CA VAL A 11 25.79 -20.22 1.20
C VAL A 11 26.74 -19.31 0.42
N GLU A 12 27.63 -19.90 -0.37
CA GLU A 12 28.54 -19.17 -1.26
C GLU A 12 27.74 -18.24 -2.20
N GLY A 13 28.17 -16.98 -2.32
CA GLY A 13 27.56 -15.97 -3.20
C GLY A 13 26.58 -14.99 -2.55
N ALA A 14 26.22 -15.16 -1.27
CA ALA A 14 25.35 -14.20 -0.59
C ALA A 14 26.07 -12.85 -0.33
N LYS A 15 25.45 -11.75 -0.75
CA LYS A 15 25.90 -10.39 -0.45
C LYS A 15 25.36 -9.97 0.93
N ASN A 16 26.27 -9.53 1.79
CA ASN A 16 25.92 -9.01 3.11
C ASN A 16 25.52 -7.53 2.99
N HIS A 17 24.33 -7.19 3.48
CA HIS A 17 23.90 -5.81 3.67
C HIS A 17 23.78 -5.53 5.17
N PRO A 18 23.82 -4.26 5.63
CA PRO A 18 23.56 -3.93 7.02
C PRO A 18 22.14 -4.42 7.40
N GLY A 19 22.06 -5.38 8.32
CA GLY A 19 20.79 -5.92 8.84
C GLY A 19 20.18 -7.11 8.09
N TYR A 20 20.69 -7.52 6.93
CA TYR A 20 20.18 -8.71 6.21
C TYR A 20 21.16 -9.28 5.18
N ARG A 21 20.92 -10.53 4.73
CA ARG A 21 21.69 -11.17 3.65
C ARG A 21 20.80 -11.43 2.45
N VAL A 22 21.31 -11.15 1.26
CA VAL A 22 20.61 -11.43 0.01
C VAL A 22 21.45 -12.39 -0.82
N ARG A 23 20.83 -13.48 -1.29
CA ARG A 23 21.50 -14.46 -2.14
C ARG A 23 21.79 -13.91 -3.53
N VAL A 24 20.82 -13.21 -4.13
CA VAL A 24 20.93 -12.51 -5.41
C VAL A 24 20.15 -11.21 -5.29
N PRO A 25 20.70 -10.01 -5.55
CA PRO A 25 19.92 -8.78 -5.49
C PRO A 25 18.78 -8.79 -6.51
N PHE A 26 17.74 -7.99 -6.29
CA PHE A 26 16.72 -7.79 -7.31
C PHE A 26 17.37 -7.13 -8.53
N GLY A 27 17.53 -7.91 -9.61
CA GLY A 27 18.30 -7.47 -10.78
C GLY A 27 17.59 -6.34 -11.54
N GLU A 28 18.39 -5.46 -12.15
CA GLU A 28 17.92 -4.32 -12.95
C GLU A 28 16.92 -4.75 -14.04
N HIS A 29 17.18 -5.85 -14.74
CA HIS A 29 16.28 -6.40 -15.75
C HIS A 29 14.88 -6.72 -15.19
N ARG A 30 14.80 -7.30 -13.98
CA ARG A 30 13.50 -7.58 -13.35
C ARG A 30 12.78 -6.28 -13.01
N LEU A 31 13.52 -5.28 -12.53
CA LEU A 31 12.97 -3.96 -12.19
C LEU A 31 12.47 -3.20 -13.43
N MET A 32 13.18 -3.31 -14.55
CA MET A 32 12.75 -2.74 -15.83
C MET A 32 11.49 -3.43 -16.35
N LEU A 33 11.44 -4.77 -16.33
CA LEU A 33 10.27 -5.52 -16.78
C LEU A 33 9.01 -5.16 -15.98
N VAL A 34 9.13 -5.10 -14.66
CA VAL A 34 8.00 -4.71 -13.80
C VAL A 34 7.65 -3.24 -14.00
N GLY A 35 8.65 -2.37 -14.14
CA GLY A 35 8.41 -0.96 -14.47
C GLY A 35 7.63 -0.78 -15.77
N LEU A 36 7.92 -1.59 -16.80
CA LEU A 36 7.14 -1.62 -18.04
C LEU A 36 5.71 -2.12 -17.79
N LEU A 37 5.51 -3.16 -16.97
CA LEU A 37 4.17 -3.63 -16.61
C LEU A 37 3.36 -2.53 -15.92
N VAL A 38 3.95 -1.75 -15.01
CA VAL A 38 3.29 -0.60 -14.37
C VAL A 38 2.87 0.42 -15.43
N GLN A 39 3.79 0.83 -16.31
CA GLN A 39 3.50 1.81 -17.37
C GLN A 39 2.42 1.32 -18.36
N LEU A 40 2.43 0.02 -18.68
CA LEU A 40 1.39 -0.59 -19.51
C LEU A 40 0.05 -0.58 -18.79
N CYS A 41 0.02 -0.88 -17.49
CA CYS A 41 -1.18 -0.86 -16.68
C CYS A 41 -1.76 0.56 -16.53
N GLU A 42 -0.92 1.60 -16.50
CA GLU A 42 -1.37 3.00 -16.50
C GLU A 42 -2.04 3.41 -17.82
N ARG A 43 -1.64 2.80 -18.94
CA ARG A 43 -2.21 3.10 -20.27
C ARG A 43 -3.41 2.24 -20.63
N GLU A 44 -3.32 0.94 -20.37
CA GLU A 44 -4.30 -0.08 -20.73
C GLU A 44 -4.52 -1.03 -19.54
N THR A 45 -5.18 -0.52 -18.48
CA THR A 45 -5.31 -1.22 -17.19
C THR A 45 -5.90 -2.62 -17.33
N THR A 46 -7.12 -2.74 -17.84
CA THR A 46 -7.81 -4.04 -17.93
C THR A 46 -7.03 -5.05 -18.78
N ARG A 47 -6.60 -4.64 -19.99
CA ARG A 47 -5.86 -5.52 -20.90
C ARG A 47 -4.53 -6.00 -20.29
N THR A 48 -3.83 -5.12 -19.58
CA THR A 48 -2.58 -5.50 -18.92
C THR A 48 -2.86 -6.47 -17.78
N LEU A 49 -3.88 -6.22 -16.96
CA LEU A 49 -4.27 -7.09 -15.85
C LEU A 49 -4.77 -8.47 -16.32
N ASP A 50 -5.45 -8.55 -17.46
CA ASP A 50 -5.87 -9.80 -18.11
C ASP A 50 -4.66 -10.67 -18.50
N ALA A 51 -3.55 -10.04 -18.91
CA ALA A 51 -2.32 -10.74 -19.25
C ALA A 51 -1.55 -11.26 -18.02
N LEU A 52 -1.86 -10.76 -16.80
CA LEU A 52 -1.19 -11.17 -15.57
C LEU A 52 -1.79 -12.48 -15.05
N THR A 53 -1.11 -13.58 -15.32
CA THR A 53 -1.51 -14.91 -14.86
C THR A 53 -1.40 -15.07 -13.32
N PRO A 54 -2.15 -16.01 -12.70
CA PRO A 54 -2.02 -16.30 -11.28
C PRO A 54 -0.60 -16.72 -10.87
N ALA A 55 0.12 -17.42 -11.75
CA ALA A 55 1.51 -17.80 -11.53
C ALA A 55 2.44 -16.57 -11.44
N LEU A 56 2.19 -15.54 -12.25
CA LEU A 56 2.95 -14.30 -12.21
C LEU A 56 2.66 -13.51 -10.93
N TRP A 57 1.39 -13.40 -10.51
CA TRP A 57 1.01 -12.81 -9.23
C TRP A 57 1.70 -13.50 -8.05
N ARG A 58 1.71 -14.84 -8.03
CA ARG A 58 2.38 -15.62 -6.98
C ARG A 58 3.89 -15.38 -6.97
N THR A 59 4.51 -15.30 -8.14
CA THR A 59 5.94 -15.00 -8.29
C THR A 59 6.26 -13.61 -7.74
N MET A 60 5.48 -12.60 -8.12
CA MET A 60 5.64 -11.24 -7.61
C MET A 60 5.43 -11.20 -6.09
N LEU A 61 4.41 -11.87 -5.56
CA LEU A 61 4.19 -11.93 -4.11
C LEU A 61 5.37 -12.59 -3.38
N THR A 62 5.95 -13.64 -3.96
CA THR A 62 7.17 -14.29 -3.42
C THR A 62 8.32 -13.29 -3.37
N TRP A 63 8.49 -12.47 -4.41
CA TRP A 63 9.51 -11.42 -4.47
C TRP A 63 9.30 -10.31 -3.44
N VAL A 64 8.08 -10.01 -3.01
CA VAL A 64 7.82 -9.04 -1.92
C VAL A 64 8.52 -9.49 -0.63
N PHE A 65 8.42 -10.77 -0.29
CA PHE A 65 9.02 -11.32 0.93
C PHE A 65 10.51 -11.65 0.76
N GLU A 66 10.93 -12.10 -0.42
CA GLU A 66 12.34 -12.37 -0.73
C GLU A 66 13.17 -11.09 -0.78
N TYR A 67 12.65 -10.02 -1.40
CA TYR A 67 13.32 -8.75 -1.62
C TYR A 67 12.70 -7.61 -0.81
N ARG A 68 12.37 -7.90 0.45
CA ARG A 68 11.66 -7.00 1.40
C ARG A 68 12.33 -5.66 1.74
N HIS A 69 13.53 -5.41 1.22
CA HIS A 69 14.30 -4.18 1.38
C HIS A 69 14.55 -3.45 0.04
N SER A 70 13.95 -3.93 -1.06
CA SER A 70 14.06 -3.28 -2.37
C SER A 70 12.91 -2.29 -2.56
N ASP A 71 13.10 -1.06 -2.10
CA ASP A 71 12.07 -0.01 -2.15
C ASP A 71 11.51 0.22 -3.55
N MET A 72 12.38 0.17 -4.58
CA MET A 72 11.98 0.36 -5.97
C MET A 72 11.02 -0.74 -6.46
N TRP A 73 11.34 -2.01 -6.18
CA TRP A 73 10.49 -3.14 -6.52
C TRP A 73 9.17 -3.08 -5.75
N LEU A 74 9.23 -2.85 -4.44
CA LEU A 74 8.05 -2.78 -3.59
C LEU A 74 7.09 -1.66 -4.04
N ARG A 75 7.63 -0.51 -4.46
CA ARG A 75 6.83 0.59 -5.03
C ARG A 75 6.11 0.18 -6.31
N GLN A 76 6.80 -0.50 -7.23
CA GLN A 76 6.20 -0.97 -8.48
C GLN A 76 5.12 -2.04 -8.23
N PHE A 77 5.39 -3.00 -7.32
CA PHE A 77 4.40 -3.99 -6.91
C PHE A 77 3.17 -3.33 -6.30
N GLY A 78 3.35 -2.39 -5.37
CA GLY A 78 2.25 -1.66 -4.75
C GLY A 78 1.40 -0.90 -5.76
N ALA A 79 2.01 -0.32 -6.80
CA ALA A 79 1.30 0.35 -7.89
C ALA A 79 0.43 -0.64 -8.70
N LEU A 80 0.99 -1.77 -9.14
CA LEU A 80 0.24 -2.82 -9.86
C LEU A 80 -0.89 -3.40 -9.02
N PHE A 81 -0.61 -3.70 -7.75
CA PHE A 81 -1.60 -4.20 -6.81
C PHE A 81 -2.75 -3.19 -6.65
N SER A 82 -2.41 -1.91 -6.47
CA SER A 82 -3.41 -0.86 -6.32
C SER A 82 -4.25 -0.68 -7.59
N ALA A 83 -3.63 -0.78 -8.77
CA ALA A 83 -4.35 -0.74 -10.04
C ALA A 83 -5.35 -1.90 -10.17
N ALA A 84 -4.93 -3.13 -9.83
CA ALA A 84 -5.81 -4.31 -9.85
C ALA A 84 -7.01 -4.16 -8.92
N VAL A 85 -6.78 -3.66 -7.70
CA VAL A 85 -7.83 -3.48 -6.69
C VAL A 85 -8.76 -2.33 -7.05
N ARG A 86 -8.22 -1.17 -7.45
CA ARG A 86 -9.02 0.01 -7.83
C ARG A 86 -9.86 -0.21 -9.09
N ALA A 87 -9.34 -0.97 -10.06
CA ALA A 87 -10.11 -1.39 -11.22
C ALA A 87 -11.18 -2.44 -10.89
N ASN A 88 -11.24 -2.93 -9.64
CA ASN A 88 -12.09 -4.04 -9.20
C ASN A 88 -12.00 -5.24 -10.17
N HIS A 89 -10.78 -5.53 -10.64
CA HIS A 89 -10.54 -6.51 -11.69
C HIS A 89 -10.63 -7.93 -11.12
N GLU A 90 -11.79 -8.57 -11.27
CA GLU A 90 -12.11 -9.84 -10.63
C GLU A 90 -11.07 -10.97 -10.88
N PRO A 91 -10.56 -11.20 -12.10
CA PRO A 91 -9.53 -12.24 -12.32
C PRO A 91 -8.26 -12.02 -11.50
N SER A 92 -7.76 -10.78 -11.42
CA SER A 92 -6.58 -10.47 -10.61
C SER A 92 -6.88 -10.53 -9.12
N LEU A 93 -8.07 -10.10 -8.70
CA LEU A 93 -8.50 -10.19 -7.31
C LEU A 93 -8.61 -11.66 -6.84
N ARG A 94 -9.13 -12.56 -7.68
CA ARG A 94 -9.16 -14.00 -7.38
C ARG A 94 -7.75 -14.57 -7.26
N ALA A 95 -6.87 -14.24 -8.22
CA ALA A 95 -5.48 -14.68 -8.15
C ALA A 95 -4.77 -14.20 -6.88
N LEU A 96 -5.02 -12.96 -6.44
CA LEU A 96 -4.40 -12.39 -5.25
C LEU A 96 -5.00 -12.93 -3.94
N LEU A 97 -6.33 -12.94 -3.83
CA LEU A 97 -7.04 -13.25 -2.60
C LEU A 97 -7.25 -14.76 -2.39
N GLU A 98 -7.61 -15.50 -3.45
CA GLU A 98 -7.86 -16.95 -3.38
C GLU A 98 -6.56 -17.75 -3.63
N ASP A 99 -5.88 -17.54 -4.75
CA ASP A 99 -4.75 -18.40 -5.15
C ASP A 99 -3.44 -18.09 -4.42
N CYS A 100 -3.23 -16.83 -4.06
CA CYS A 100 -2.02 -16.37 -3.37
C CYS A 100 -2.22 -16.17 -1.86
N ASN A 101 -3.48 -16.14 -1.40
CA ASN A 101 -3.86 -15.84 -0.02
C ASN A 101 -3.09 -14.63 0.55
N VAL A 102 -3.10 -13.54 -0.21
CA VAL A 102 -2.27 -12.35 0.08
C VAL A 102 -2.58 -11.74 1.45
N ILE A 103 -3.83 -11.81 1.90
CA ILE A 103 -4.26 -11.29 3.21
C ILE A 103 -3.52 -12.01 4.32
N ALA A 104 -3.58 -13.36 4.34
CA ALA A 104 -2.90 -14.13 5.37
C ALA A 104 -1.38 -13.90 5.34
N ALA A 105 -0.79 -13.82 4.14
CA ALA A 105 0.64 -13.56 3.98
C ALA A 105 1.06 -12.18 4.51
N PHE A 106 0.25 -11.15 4.26
CA PHE A 106 0.50 -9.79 4.73
C PHE A 106 0.26 -9.61 6.23
N VAL A 107 -0.81 -10.20 6.77
CA VAL A 107 -1.09 -10.20 8.22
C VAL A 107 0.04 -10.90 8.97
N ALA A 108 0.44 -12.10 8.52
CA ALA A 108 1.54 -12.83 9.16
C ALA A 108 2.86 -12.05 9.14
N HIS A 109 3.16 -11.32 8.06
CA HIS A 109 4.35 -10.47 7.99
C HIS A 109 4.28 -9.28 8.95
N TYR A 110 3.09 -8.68 9.08
CA TYR A 110 2.85 -7.58 10.00
C TYR A 110 3.00 -8.03 11.47
N GLU A 111 2.34 -9.13 11.85
CA GLU A 111 2.41 -9.71 13.19
C GLU A 111 3.81 -10.19 13.58
N ALA A 112 4.61 -10.64 12.60
CA ALA A 112 6.01 -11.01 12.84
C ALA A 112 6.89 -9.82 13.28
N GLY A 113 6.40 -8.58 13.18
CA GLY A 113 7.11 -7.39 13.64
C GLY A 113 8.43 -7.13 12.91
N THR A 114 8.57 -7.66 11.69
CA THR A 114 9.84 -7.57 10.97
C THR A 114 10.08 -6.16 10.43
N ASN A 115 11.12 -5.49 10.95
CA ASN A 115 11.50 -4.16 10.48
C ASN A 115 12.08 -4.25 9.05
N THR A 116 11.23 -3.99 8.06
CA THR A 116 11.51 -4.17 6.64
C THR A 116 10.83 -3.06 5.84
N SER A 117 11.42 -2.68 4.71
CA SER A 117 10.79 -1.70 3.80
C SER A 117 9.45 -2.19 3.27
N ALA A 118 9.27 -3.51 3.16
CA ALA A 118 8.02 -4.14 2.75
C ALA A 118 6.85 -3.79 3.68
N GLY A 119 7.09 -3.54 4.97
CA GLY A 119 6.03 -3.26 5.94
C GLY A 119 5.15 -2.07 5.53
N GLY A 120 5.75 -0.97 5.10
CA GLY A 120 4.99 0.21 4.66
C GLY A 120 4.19 -0.05 3.38
N VAL A 121 4.74 -0.81 2.44
CA VAL A 121 4.03 -1.16 1.19
C VAL A 121 2.90 -2.16 1.44
N ILE A 122 3.09 -3.12 2.34
CA ILE A 122 2.06 -4.07 2.77
C ILE A 122 0.90 -3.31 3.43
N LEU A 123 1.19 -2.43 4.38
CA LEU A 123 0.16 -1.61 5.03
C LEU A 123 -0.60 -0.74 4.03
N ARG A 124 0.10 -0.18 3.04
CA ARG A 124 -0.50 0.55 1.91
C ARG A 124 -1.47 -0.34 1.11
N CYS A 125 -1.05 -1.54 0.73
CA CYS A 125 -1.87 -2.48 -0.04
C CYS A 125 -3.13 -2.91 0.73
N LEU A 126 -3.00 -3.19 2.03
CA LEU A 126 -4.13 -3.56 2.89
C LEU A 126 -5.14 -2.40 3.01
N ASN A 127 -4.67 -1.16 3.16
CA ASN A 127 -5.56 0.01 3.13
C ASN A 127 -6.25 0.20 1.79
N VAL A 128 -5.57 -0.06 0.67
CA VAL A 128 -6.20 -0.02 -0.66
C VAL A 128 -7.32 -1.04 -0.77
N LEU A 129 -7.14 -2.27 -0.25
CA LEU A 129 -8.23 -3.27 -0.17
C LEU A 129 -9.40 -2.76 0.66
N ARG A 130 -9.13 -2.21 1.85
CA ARG A 130 -10.15 -1.69 2.77
C ARG A 130 -10.98 -0.57 2.14
N LEU A 131 -10.33 0.42 1.55
CA LEU A 131 -10.98 1.56 0.90
C LEU A 131 -11.75 1.15 -0.36
N ALA A 132 -11.15 0.30 -1.20
CA ALA A 132 -11.84 -0.23 -2.38
C ALA A 132 -13.08 -1.03 -1.98
N ALA A 133 -13.00 -1.86 -0.93
CA ALA A 133 -14.14 -2.61 -0.43
C ALA A 133 -15.28 -1.72 0.05
N ALA A 134 -14.98 -0.58 0.68
CA ALA A 134 -15.99 0.39 1.11
C ALA A 134 -16.66 1.11 -0.07
N ALA A 135 -15.94 1.31 -1.18
CA ALA A 135 -16.43 1.97 -2.38
C ALA A 135 -17.31 1.08 -3.27
N VAL A 136 -17.11 -0.25 -3.26
CA VAL A 136 -17.81 -1.17 -4.15
C VAL A 136 -19.14 -1.69 -3.58
N HIS A 137 -20.01 -2.12 -4.49
CA HIS A 137 -21.30 -2.74 -4.16
C HIS A 137 -21.14 -3.98 -3.24
N PRO A 138 -22.05 -4.22 -2.28
CA PRO A 138 -22.04 -5.39 -1.38
C PRO A 138 -21.95 -6.75 -2.07
N SER A 139 -22.52 -6.89 -3.27
CA SER A 139 -22.46 -8.13 -4.06
C SER A 139 -21.16 -8.31 -4.86
N SER A 140 -20.29 -7.30 -4.92
CA SER A 140 -19.00 -7.41 -5.60
C SER A 140 -18.15 -8.53 -5.01
N PHE A 141 -17.31 -9.16 -5.83
CA PHE A 141 -16.41 -10.21 -5.39
C PHE A 141 -15.54 -9.77 -4.20
N LEU A 142 -14.89 -8.61 -4.31
CA LEU A 142 -14.00 -8.07 -3.27
C LEU A 142 -14.70 -7.97 -1.92
N ARG A 143 -15.87 -7.32 -1.86
CA ARG A 143 -16.59 -7.07 -0.61
C ARG A 143 -17.12 -8.36 0.01
N ARG A 144 -17.66 -9.27 -0.79
CA ARG A 144 -18.11 -10.59 -0.32
C ARG A 144 -16.94 -11.42 0.21
N HIS A 145 -15.82 -11.43 -0.50
CA HIS A 145 -14.65 -12.22 -0.11
C HIS A 145 -14.05 -11.70 1.20
N LEU A 146 -13.90 -10.39 1.36
CA LEU A 146 -13.39 -9.80 2.60
C LEU A 146 -14.36 -9.99 3.77
N ALA A 147 -15.66 -9.86 3.56
CA ALA A 147 -16.67 -10.08 4.60
C ALA A 147 -16.69 -11.54 5.10
N ALA A 148 -16.40 -12.51 4.23
CA ALA A 148 -16.32 -13.92 4.58
C ALA A 148 -14.98 -14.32 5.24
N ASN A 149 -13.97 -13.45 5.20
CA ASN A 149 -12.62 -13.76 5.68
C ASN A 149 -12.46 -13.40 7.16
N ALA A 150 -12.45 -14.41 8.04
CA ALA A 150 -12.33 -14.24 9.48
C ALA A 150 -11.01 -13.56 9.91
N ALA A 151 -9.90 -13.87 9.24
CA ALA A 151 -8.60 -13.26 9.54
C ALA A 151 -8.60 -11.76 9.20
N TRP A 152 -9.25 -11.39 8.09
CA TRP A 152 -9.44 -9.99 7.74
C TRP A 152 -10.30 -9.24 8.76
N ALA A 153 -11.43 -9.84 9.16
CA ALA A 153 -12.34 -9.24 10.14
C ALA A 153 -11.66 -9.01 11.50
N ALA A 154 -10.81 -9.94 11.95
CA ALA A 154 -10.05 -9.79 13.19
C ALA A 154 -8.92 -8.74 13.10
N PHE A 155 -8.37 -8.51 11.91
CA PHE A 155 -7.21 -7.65 11.71
C PHE A 155 -7.54 -6.20 11.33
N VAL A 156 -8.76 -5.92 10.86
CA VAL A 156 -9.10 -4.61 10.27
C VAL A 156 -8.92 -3.43 11.23
N ASP A 157 -9.20 -3.64 12.52
CA ASP A 157 -9.07 -2.59 13.53
C ASP A 157 -7.60 -2.31 13.86
N ASP A 158 -6.77 -3.35 13.94
CA ASP A 158 -5.32 -3.22 14.09
C ASP A 158 -4.70 -2.51 12.88
N LEU A 159 -5.18 -2.80 11.66
CA LEU A 159 -4.77 -2.09 10.45
C LEU A 159 -5.07 -0.59 10.54
N ARG A 160 -6.27 -0.21 11.00
CA ARG A 160 -6.65 1.20 11.17
C ARG A 160 -5.74 1.88 12.18
N ALA A 161 -5.58 1.28 13.37
CA ALA A 161 -4.72 1.81 14.42
C ALA A 161 -3.25 1.98 13.97
N ALA A 162 -2.71 0.99 13.27
CA ALA A 162 -1.36 1.04 12.70
C ALA A 162 -1.20 2.17 11.68
N THR A 163 -2.22 2.40 10.86
CA THR A 163 -2.22 3.44 9.83
C THR A 163 -2.27 4.83 10.44
N VAL A 164 -3.12 5.03 11.46
CA VAL A 164 -3.19 6.27 12.25
C VAL A 164 -1.83 6.53 12.90
N ALA A 165 -1.26 5.54 13.59
CA ALA A 165 0.05 5.68 14.22
C ALA A 165 1.17 6.03 13.22
N GLN A 166 1.17 5.41 12.04
CA GLN A 166 2.13 5.72 10.98
C GLN A 166 1.98 7.16 10.48
N ARG A 167 0.75 7.63 10.30
CA ARG A 167 0.42 8.98 9.84
C ARG A 167 0.81 10.03 10.86
N GLU A 168 0.43 9.85 12.13
CA GLU A 168 0.84 10.74 13.21
C GLU A 168 2.37 10.83 13.32
N ALA A 169 3.08 9.70 13.23
CA ALA A 169 4.54 9.69 13.27
C ALA A 169 5.17 10.39 12.05
N HIS A 170 4.47 10.45 10.92
CA HIS A 170 4.91 11.19 9.74
C HIS A 170 4.73 12.70 9.93
N PHE A 171 3.60 13.15 10.50
CA PHE A 171 3.34 14.56 10.78
C PHE A 171 4.21 15.11 11.92
N LYS A 172 4.50 14.30 12.95
CA LYS A 172 5.34 14.68 14.09
C LYS A 172 6.85 14.79 13.77
N LYS A 173 7.29 14.38 12.57
CA LYS A 173 8.70 14.54 12.19
C LYS A 173 8.94 16.00 11.79
N PRO A 174 9.88 16.72 12.45
CA PRO A 174 10.23 18.06 12.03
C PRO A 174 10.68 18.00 10.57
N ARG A 175 9.96 18.71 9.69
CA ARG A 175 10.36 18.86 8.28
C ARG A 175 11.80 19.35 8.30
N GLN A 176 12.73 18.60 7.71
CA GLN A 176 14.10 19.07 7.60
C GLN A 176 14.08 20.44 6.95
N PRO A 177 14.79 21.44 7.51
CA PRO A 177 14.84 22.75 6.87
C PRO A 177 15.28 22.56 5.42
N LEU A 178 14.55 23.16 4.48
CA LEU A 178 14.83 23.09 3.04
C LEU A 178 16.23 23.60 2.67
N VAL A 179 16.93 24.20 3.63
CA VAL A 179 18.26 24.74 3.46
C VAL A 179 19.29 23.76 4.04
N PRO A 180 20.19 23.20 3.21
CA PRO A 180 21.33 22.44 3.69
C PRO A 180 22.12 23.24 4.75
N PRO A 181 22.56 22.62 5.85
CA PRO A 181 23.18 23.32 6.99
C PRO A 181 24.37 24.25 6.63
N GLY A 182 25.03 24.02 5.49
CA GLY A 182 26.14 24.87 5.01
C GLY A 182 25.73 26.06 4.14
N LEU A 183 24.57 26.01 3.48
CA LEU A 183 24.12 27.06 2.55
C LEU A 183 23.46 28.23 3.27
N ALA A 184 22.77 27.97 4.38
CA ALA A 184 22.17 29.00 5.22
C ALA A 184 23.22 29.98 5.80
N MET A 185 24.40 29.46 6.15
CA MET A 185 25.51 30.24 6.68
C MET A 185 26.20 31.11 5.63
N LEU A 186 26.23 30.67 4.37
CA LEU A 186 26.88 31.39 3.26
C LEU A 186 26.00 32.51 2.69
N TYR A 187 24.67 32.35 2.75
CA TYR A 187 23.71 33.30 2.17
C TYR A 187 22.53 33.59 3.12
N PRO A 188 22.76 34.15 4.31
CA PRO A 188 21.71 34.38 5.31
C PRO A 188 20.55 35.24 4.78
N GLN A 189 20.84 36.18 3.86
CA GLN A 189 19.82 37.06 3.25
C GLN A 189 18.93 36.33 2.22
N ALA A 190 19.43 35.27 1.58
CA ALA A 190 18.67 34.50 0.58
C ALA A 190 17.63 33.58 1.24
N PHE A 191 17.83 33.25 2.52
CA PHE A 191 17.00 32.33 3.28
C PHE A 191 16.23 33.00 4.43
N ALA A 192 16.43 34.30 4.66
CA ALA A 192 15.74 35.08 5.71
C ALA A 192 14.21 35.10 5.56
N ASN A 193 13.70 34.86 4.34
CA ASN A 193 12.28 34.82 4.03
C ASN A 193 11.76 33.40 3.71
N VAL A 194 12.54 32.34 3.98
CA VAL A 194 12.01 30.98 3.96
C VAL A 194 11.23 30.79 5.25
N VAL A 195 10.02 31.34 5.25
CA VAL A 195 8.99 31.09 6.25
C VAL A 195 8.79 29.57 6.26
N ALA A 196 9.07 28.93 7.40
CA ALA A 196 8.59 27.57 7.62
C ALA A 196 7.07 27.65 7.40
N PRO A 197 6.50 26.85 6.48
CA PRO A 197 5.06 26.94 6.21
C PRO A 197 4.30 26.84 7.53
N ASP A 198 3.34 27.74 7.71
CA ASP A 198 2.54 27.89 8.93
C ASP A 198 2.15 26.52 9.48
N ASP A 199 2.36 26.36 10.79
CA ASP A 199 1.82 25.28 11.59
C ASP A 199 0.29 25.43 11.58
N ASP A 200 -0.36 24.95 10.52
CA ASP A 200 -1.72 24.45 10.63
C ASP A 200 -1.62 23.17 11.49
N ASP A 201 -1.46 23.37 12.80
CA ASP A 201 -1.77 22.40 13.84
C ASP A 201 -3.29 22.15 13.77
N ASP A 202 -3.72 21.43 12.73
CA ASP A 202 -4.99 20.74 12.77
C ASP A 202 -4.80 19.61 13.78
N ASP A 203 -5.19 19.87 15.03
CA ASP A 203 -5.48 18.88 16.09
C ASP A 203 -6.63 17.92 15.68
N GLY A 204 -6.84 17.74 14.37
CA GLY A 204 -7.80 16.86 13.76
C GLY A 204 -7.44 15.41 14.02
N VAL A 205 -8.44 14.65 14.44
CA VAL A 205 -8.38 13.19 14.45
C VAL A 205 -7.92 12.72 13.08
N VAL A 206 -6.78 12.02 13.01
CA VAL A 206 -6.23 11.52 11.73
C VAL A 206 -7.26 10.60 11.08
N ASP A 207 -7.95 11.11 10.07
CA ASP A 207 -8.94 10.35 9.33
C ASP A 207 -8.23 9.45 8.29
N VAL A 208 -8.61 8.18 8.30
CA VAL A 208 -8.09 7.15 7.41
C VAL A 208 -9.15 6.61 6.47
N ASP A 209 -10.42 7.04 6.58
CA ASP A 209 -11.53 6.55 5.77
C ASP A 209 -11.67 7.26 4.40
N LEU A 210 -12.67 6.84 3.61
CA LEU A 210 -12.94 7.45 2.31
C LEU A 210 -13.26 8.94 2.50
N GLY A 211 -12.64 9.80 1.68
CA GLY A 211 -12.71 11.26 1.82
C GLY A 211 -11.52 11.87 2.58
N SER A 212 -10.66 11.06 3.22
CA SER A 212 -9.47 11.57 3.90
C SER A 212 -8.27 11.76 2.97
N ASP A 213 -7.23 12.46 3.45
CA ASP A 213 -5.96 12.65 2.74
C ASP A 213 -5.27 11.32 2.40
N LEU A 214 -5.41 10.31 3.28
CA LEU A 214 -4.94 8.96 3.00
C LEU A 214 -5.67 8.38 1.80
N ALA A 215 -6.99 8.49 1.75
CA ALA A 215 -7.76 8.01 0.62
C ALA A 215 -7.32 8.71 -0.68
N ALA A 216 -7.10 10.04 -0.64
CA ALA A 216 -6.60 10.78 -1.79
C ALA A 216 -5.22 10.29 -2.27
N GLU A 217 -4.24 10.11 -1.37
CA GLU A 217 -2.90 9.58 -1.71
C GLU A 217 -2.90 8.15 -2.26
N LEU A 218 -3.90 7.34 -1.88
CA LEU A 218 -4.11 5.99 -2.39
C LEU A 218 -4.90 5.96 -3.71
N GLY A 219 -5.37 7.12 -4.19
CA GLY A 219 -6.10 7.27 -5.44
C GLY A 219 -7.62 7.12 -5.31
N PHE A 220 -8.16 7.37 -4.13
CA PHE A 220 -9.59 7.37 -3.82
C PHE A 220 -10.15 8.79 -3.59
N ALA A 221 -9.47 9.83 -4.08
CA ALA A 221 -9.86 11.23 -3.88
C ALA A 221 -11.32 11.52 -4.29
N ASP A 222 -11.73 11.00 -5.44
CA ASP A 222 -13.08 11.22 -5.98
C ASP A 222 -14.05 10.06 -5.68
N VAL A 223 -13.66 9.14 -4.79
CA VAL A 223 -14.41 7.90 -4.55
C VAL A 223 -15.24 8.02 -3.29
N VAL A 224 -16.56 7.97 -3.46
CA VAL A 224 -17.53 8.01 -2.35
C VAL A 224 -17.83 6.59 -1.88
N ALA A 225 -18.09 6.42 -0.58
CA ALA A 225 -18.55 5.16 -0.03
C ALA A 225 -19.85 4.72 -0.72
N TYR A 226 -20.04 3.41 -0.90
CA TYR A 226 -21.27 2.91 -1.50
C TYR A 226 -22.46 3.24 -0.60
N ALA A 227 -23.28 4.22 -1.00
CA ALA A 227 -24.58 4.49 -0.40
C ALA A 227 -25.52 3.34 -0.80
N GLY A 228 -26.01 2.59 0.19
CA GLY A 228 -26.97 1.52 -0.05
C GLY A 228 -28.24 2.02 -0.75
N PRO A 229 -29.11 1.09 -1.22
CA PRO A 229 -30.39 1.45 -1.84
C PRO A 229 -31.30 2.31 -0.94
N ASP A 230 -31.04 2.37 0.37
CA ASP A 230 -31.84 3.12 1.35
C ASP A 230 -31.24 4.49 1.75
N GLY A 231 -30.15 4.93 1.11
CA GLY A 231 -29.52 6.23 1.38
C GLY A 231 -30.21 7.43 0.72
N GLY A 232 -31.35 7.21 0.05
CA GLY A 232 -32.19 8.26 -0.53
C GLY A 232 -33.31 8.66 0.43
N ASP A 233 -32.98 9.44 1.46
CA ASP A 233 -34.01 10.07 2.30
C ASP A 233 -34.56 11.33 1.62
N GLY A 234 -35.86 11.27 1.30
CA GLY A 234 -36.81 12.30 1.70
C GLY A 234 -36.69 13.71 1.09
N GLY A 235 -37.01 13.86 -0.19
CA GLY A 235 -37.22 15.16 -0.85
C GLY A 235 -38.59 15.32 -1.49
N GLY A 236 -39.67 14.86 -0.83
CA GLY A 236 -41.03 15.19 -1.23
C GLY A 236 -41.40 16.61 -0.79
N GLY A 237 -41.59 17.51 -1.76
CA GLY A 237 -42.15 18.85 -1.53
C GLY A 237 -42.69 19.41 -2.83
N GLY A 238 -43.99 19.22 -3.06
CA GLY A 238 -44.66 19.61 -4.30
C GLY A 238 -44.76 21.11 -4.52
N ALA A 239 -45.01 21.48 -5.77
CA ALA A 239 -45.90 22.58 -6.11
C ALA A 239 -46.56 22.23 -7.45
N ALA A 240 -47.88 22.39 -7.44
CA ALA A 240 -48.77 22.37 -8.60
C ALA A 240 -48.52 23.57 -9.52
#